data_AF-A0A7S0CQP4-F1
#
_entry.id   AF-A0A7S0CQP4-F1
#
_cell.length_a   1.000
_cell.length_b   1.000
_cell.length_c   1.000
_cell.angle_alpha   90.00
_cell.angle_beta   90.00
_cell.angle_gamma   90.00
#
_symmetry.space_group_name_H-M   'P 1'
#
loop_
_entity.id
_entity.type
_entity.pdbx_description
1 polymer ?
#
loop_
_entity_poly.entity_id
_entity_poly.type
_entity_poly.pdbx_seq_one_letter_code
_entity_poly.pdbx_strand_id
1 'polypeptide(L)'
;DISPREASTCHAPEAVGMPAEAMARGLARWSRRVGRGLLGSRGGASATAVVPTIEHPAAGFLGAGTCARGWSARRAFGTSLRHASTAAGTPVFDGATCEGVDVELGTARTRATVGFETGRVARLANGAVVASMGDTVAMCAATTARHPDPDASFFPLSVDYRERASAYGKIPATFTRREGPPKDREVLAMRVVDRVLRPLFPKGFKNETSVQVVVLASDQSQDPTVLAVNGASAALAVSDIPWDGPAGAARVAVDDAGVVVVNPSDADCEASRFVLTYAGTQTKTLMIEAVAMKPGGVPEETVAAALEAAHEAAREMIDPQRRLAEKAGKPKRDACDERQATTAAAVRDAVLVMARDRLDALYAEEIQSKSGRGKKMAELKDAVFEELAAESSVTSASSSSSSS
;
A
#
# COMPACT_ATOMS: atom_id res chain seq x y z
N ASP A 1 -48.86 20.73 0.09
CA ASP A 1 -49.67 20.18 1.19
C ASP A 1 -49.13 18.86 1.71
N ILE A 2 -48.32 18.90 2.75
CA ILE A 2 -48.62 18.46 4.12
C ILE A 2 -47.35 18.71 4.95
N SER A 3 -47.58 19.37 6.07
CA SER A 3 -46.66 19.94 7.04
C SER A 3 -45.88 18.91 7.88
N PRO A 4 -44.83 19.33 8.61
CA PRO A 4 -43.89 18.45 9.31
C PRO A 4 -44.43 18.02 10.68
N ARG A 5 -44.07 16.81 11.12
CA ARG A 5 -44.37 16.32 12.48
C ARG A 5 -43.33 16.84 13.48
N GLU A 6 -43.87 17.34 14.59
CA GLU A 6 -43.19 17.97 15.72
C GLU A 6 -42.32 17.02 16.54
N ALA A 7 -41.38 17.65 17.24
CA ALA A 7 -40.44 17.09 18.19
C ALA A 7 -41.12 16.47 19.42
N SER A 8 -40.69 15.26 19.78
CA SER A 8 -40.91 14.69 21.11
C SER A 8 -39.59 14.77 21.90
N THR A 9 -39.65 15.57 22.97
CA THR A 9 -38.64 15.71 24.03
C THR A 9 -38.32 14.37 24.69
N CYS A 10 -37.05 13.96 24.63
CA CYS A 10 -36.52 12.85 25.44
C CYS A 10 -35.65 13.45 26.55
N HIS A 11 -36.04 13.19 27.80
CA HIS A 11 -35.32 13.58 29.01
C HIS A 11 -33.88 13.02 29.05
N ALA A 12 -32.94 13.90 29.37
CA ALA A 12 -31.56 13.53 29.70
C ALA A 12 -31.50 12.84 31.07
N PRO A 13 -30.82 11.69 31.21
CA PRO A 13 -30.45 11.18 32.52
C PRO A 13 -29.21 11.92 33.06
N GLU A 14 -29.28 12.23 34.35
CA GLU A 14 -28.28 12.95 35.15
C GLU A 14 -26.86 12.37 35.04
N ALA A 15 -25.88 13.27 34.96
CA ALA A 15 -24.47 12.96 35.03
C ALA A 15 -24.07 12.57 36.47
N VAL A 16 -23.95 11.27 36.72
CA VAL A 16 -23.27 10.74 37.91
C VAL A 16 -21.78 10.59 37.57
N GLY A 17 -20.95 11.47 38.12
CA GLY A 17 -19.51 11.45 37.96
C GLY A 17 -18.87 10.21 38.60
N MET A 18 -17.89 9.61 37.89
CA MET A 18 -16.97 8.62 38.48
C MET A 18 -15.59 9.25 38.73
N PRO A 19 -14.95 8.96 39.87
CA PRO A 19 -13.74 9.63 40.34
C PRO A 19 -12.47 9.12 39.65
N ALA A 20 -11.51 10.04 39.48
CA ALA A 20 -10.22 9.89 38.81
C ALA A 20 -9.17 9.02 39.56
N GLU A 21 -9.58 7.89 40.16
CA GLU A 21 -8.69 7.03 40.97
C GLU A 21 -8.47 5.59 40.43
N ALA A 22 -8.97 5.26 39.24
CA ALA A 22 -8.83 3.91 38.67
C ALA A 22 -7.65 3.70 37.69
N MET A 23 -6.91 4.76 37.30
CA MET A 23 -5.75 4.63 36.39
C MET A 23 -4.38 4.51 37.08
N ALA A 24 -4.29 4.65 38.41
CA ALA A 24 -3.01 4.73 39.12
C ALA A 24 -2.50 3.42 39.76
N ARG A 25 -3.06 2.24 39.42
CA ARG A 25 -2.67 0.95 40.05
C ARG A 25 -2.15 -0.15 39.11
N GLY A 26 -1.80 0.18 37.87
CA GLY A 26 -1.15 -0.75 36.93
C GLY A 26 0.39 -0.63 36.85
N LEU A 27 0.96 0.52 37.20
CA LEU A 27 2.38 0.84 36.94
C LEU A 27 3.35 0.56 38.10
N ALA A 28 2.87 0.08 39.25
CA ALA A 28 3.71 -0.13 40.44
C ALA A 28 4.28 -1.55 40.60
N ARG A 29 4.21 -2.42 39.58
CA ARG A 29 4.64 -3.83 39.70
C ARG A 29 5.79 -4.28 38.78
N TRP A 30 6.47 -3.38 38.08
CA TRP A 30 7.58 -3.75 37.18
C TRP A 30 8.87 -2.92 37.36
N SER A 31 9.05 -2.20 38.46
CA SER A 31 10.32 -1.48 38.76
C SER A 31 11.13 -2.09 39.92
N ARG A 32 10.88 -3.35 40.30
CA ARG A 32 11.65 -4.05 41.34
C ARG A 32 12.02 -5.47 40.92
N ARG A 33 12.89 -5.65 39.91
CA ARG A 33 13.77 -6.85 39.85
C ARG A 33 14.93 -6.81 38.82
N VAL A 34 15.66 -5.72 38.68
CA VAL A 34 17.06 -5.75 38.19
C VAL A 34 17.73 -4.56 38.87
N GLY A 35 18.50 -4.73 39.94
CA GLY A 35 19.78 -5.43 39.97
C GLY A 35 20.84 -4.38 40.27
N ARG A 36 21.05 -4.13 41.58
CA ARG A 36 22.12 -3.28 42.12
C ARG A 36 23.49 -3.73 41.62
N GLY A 37 24.37 -2.78 41.31
CA GLY A 37 25.80 -3.07 41.17
C GLY A 37 26.65 -1.84 40.86
N LEU A 38 27.24 -1.27 41.91
CA LEU A 38 28.51 -0.51 41.95
C LEU A 38 28.57 0.89 41.31
N LEU A 39 28.27 1.89 42.14
CA LEU A 39 28.89 3.22 42.05
C LEU A 39 30.24 3.21 42.80
N GLY A 40 31.29 3.66 42.14
CA GLY A 40 32.61 3.89 42.73
C GLY A 40 33.35 5.02 42.03
N SER A 41 33.52 6.13 42.76
CA SER A 41 34.55 7.17 42.69
C SER A 41 34.75 8.03 41.43
N ARG A 42 34.44 9.33 41.61
CA ARG A 42 35.32 10.52 41.47
C ARG A 42 36.34 10.58 40.32
N GLY A 43 36.29 11.67 39.56
CA GLY A 43 37.47 12.26 38.94
C GLY A 43 37.13 13.18 37.77
N GLY A 44 37.18 14.50 38.00
CA GLY A 44 37.16 15.47 36.91
C GLY A 44 38.51 15.54 36.20
N ALA A 45 38.49 15.73 34.88
CA ALA A 45 39.57 16.35 34.12
C ALA A 45 39.03 16.78 32.75
N SER A 46 39.20 18.07 32.42
CA SER A 46 39.08 18.59 31.08
C SER A 46 40.18 18.00 30.20
N ALA A 47 39.85 17.57 28.98
CA ALA A 47 40.85 17.28 27.96
C ALA A 47 40.40 17.86 26.61
N THR A 48 41.03 18.98 26.28
CA THR A 48 41.14 19.59 24.96
C THR A 48 41.71 18.57 23.97
N ALA A 49 40.99 18.24 22.91
CA ALA A 49 41.51 17.39 21.84
C ALA A 49 42.01 18.29 20.68
N VAL A 50 43.33 18.32 20.56
CA VAL A 50 44.08 18.96 19.48
C VAL A 50 43.96 18.11 18.21
N VAL A 51 43.61 18.75 17.09
CA VAL A 51 43.61 18.18 15.74
C VAL A 51 45.04 18.22 15.20
N PRO A 52 45.66 17.09 14.80
CA PRO A 52 46.94 17.15 14.10
C PRO A 52 46.70 17.32 12.58
N THR A 53 47.09 18.47 12.08
CA THR A 53 47.34 18.77 10.67
C THR A 53 48.61 18.03 10.24
N ILE A 54 48.56 17.27 9.14
CA ILE A 54 49.76 16.68 8.52
C ILE A 54 50.08 17.48 7.26
N GLU A 55 51.24 18.13 7.26
CA GLU A 55 51.83 18.87 6.14
C GLU A 55 52.59 17.93 5.18
N HIS A 56 52.54 18.26 3.89
CA HIS A 56 53.30 17.61 2.82
C HIS A 56 54.74 18.17 2.73
N PRO A 57 55.76 17.33 2.46
CA PRO A 57 57.01 17.79 1.88
C PRO A 57 57.11 17.46 0.37
N ALA A 58 57.70 18.40 -0.37
CA ALA A 58 57.90 18.36 -1.81
C ALA A 58 59.28 17.78 -2.21
N ALA A 59 59.25 17.07 -3.35
CA ALA A 59 60.25 16.96 -4.43
C ALA A 59 61.66 16.32 -4.19
N GLY A 60 61.99 15.33 -5.05
CA GLY A 60 63.36 15.11 -5.52
C GLY A 60 63.72 13.70 -6.04
N PHE A 61 63.92 13.59 -7.36
CA PHE A 61 64.90 12.75 -8.09
C PHE A 61 64.55 11.39 -8.77
N LEU A 62 64.44 11.48 -10.10
CA LEU A 62 64.90 10.62 -11.23
C LEU A 62 64.58 9.11 -11.33
N GLY A 63 63.99 8.72 -12.48
CA GLY A 63 64.18 7.39 -13.09
C GLY A 63 63.00 6.91 -13.95
N ALA A 64 63.17 6.94 -15.28
CA ALA A 64 62.16 6.59 -16.27
C ALA A 64 61.67 5.13 -16.20
N GLY A 65 60.35 4.95 -16.30
CA GLY A 65 59.70 3.65 -16.47
C GLY A 65 58.22 3.85 -16.77
N THR A 66 57.86 3.81 -18.05
CA THR A 66 56.50 3.99 -18.56
C THR A 66 55.53 2.96 -17.98
N CYS A 67 54.58 3.41 -17.17
CA CYS A 67 53.32 2.71 -16.97
C CYS A 67 52.18 3.73 -17.13
N ALA A 68 51.71 3.85 -18.36
CA ALA A 68 50.55 4.64 -18.71
C ALA A 68 49.30 4.01 -18.08
N ARG A 69 48.97 4.43 -16.86
CA ARG A 69 47.59 4.45 -16.37
C ARG A 69 47.26 5.88 -16.05
N GLY A 70 46.92 6.62 -17.10
CA GLY A 70 46.33 7.94 -16.98
C GLY A 70 45.03 7.83 -16.20
N TRP A 71 45.09 8.15 -14.90
CA TRP A 71 43.97 8.81 -14.25
C TRP A 71 43.89 10.21 -14.86
N SER A 72 43.32 10.27 -16.06
CA SER A 72 42.93 11.54 -16.65
C SER A 72 41.83 12.10 -15.77
N ALA A 73 42.23 13.05 -14.94
CA ALA A 73 41.42 14.20 -14.59
C ALA A 73 40.58 14.63 -15.80
N ARG A 74 39.33 15.02 -15.52
CA ARG A 74 38.19 15.22 -16.45
C ARG A 74 37.31 13.98 -16.64
N ARG A 75 36.70 13.50 -15.56
CA ARG A 75 35.23 13.49 -15.58
C ARG A 75 34.80 14.72 -14.82
N ALA A 76 34.53 15.80 -15.54
CA ALA A 76 33.57 16.75 -15.01
C ALA A 76 32.34 15.91 -14.62
N PHE A 77 31.95 15.95 -13.35
CA PHE A 77 30.60 15.53 -12.97
C PHE A 77 29.69 16.29 -13.92
N GLY A 78 29.13 15.57 -14.90
CA GLY A 78 28.45 16.17 -16.03
C GLY A 78 27.35 17.08 -15.48
N THR A 79 27.45 18.36 -15.79
CA THR A 79 26.45 19.39 -15.51
C THR A 79 25.19 19.24 -16.38
N SER A 80 24.91 18.03 -16.86
CA SER A 80 23.59 17.65 -17.29
C SER A 80 22.93 17.01 -16.08
N LEU A 81 22.18 17.82 -15.32
CA LEU A 81 21.08 17.31 -14.51
C LEU A 81 20.13 16.60 -15.49
N ARG A 82 20.39 15.32 -15.77
CA ARG A 82 19.35 14.45 -16.30
C ARG A 82 18.35 14.33 -15.17
N HIS A 83 17.25 15.08 -15.27
CA HIS A 83 16.09 14.86 -14.44
C HIS A 83 15.86 13.35 -14.40
N ALA A 84 15.73 12.77 -13.21
CA ALA A 84 15.53 11.33 -13.02
C ALA A 84 14.09 10.93 -13.39
N SER A 85 13.59 11.54 -14.46
CA SER A 85 12.20 11.65 -14.80
C SER A 85 12.02 11.10 -16.19
N THR A 86 11.06 10.21 -16.35
CA THR A 86 10.56 9.76 -17.65
C THR A 86 9.80 10.86 -18.41
N ALA A 87 9.94 12.13 -17.98
CA ALA A 87 9.10 13.27 -18.32
C ALA A 87 9.01 13.61 -19.81
N ALA A 88 9.95 13.17 -20.63
CA ALA A 88 9.94 13.44 -22.07
C ALA A 88 9.62 12.20 -22.91
N GLY A 89 9.01 11.16 -22.35
CA GLY A 89 8.82 9.88 -23.04
C GLY A 89 10.15 9.21 -23.42
N THR A 90 11.23 9.59 -22.72
CA THR A 90 12.54 8.96 -22.82
C THR A 90 12.74 8.14 -21.56
N PRO A 91 13.03 6.83 -21.67
CA PRO A 91 13.26 6.00 -20.51
C PRO A 91 14.54 6.45 -19.80
N VAL A 92 14.56 6.34 -18.48
CA VAL A 92 15.75 6.55 -17.65
C VAL A 92 16.79 5.48 -17.96
N PHE A 93 16.36 4.25 -18.28
CA PHE A 93 17.23 3.17 -18.65
C PHE A 93 17.18 2.83 -20.15
N ASP A 94 18.36 2.68 -20.75
CA ASP A 94 18.48 2.30 -22.15
C ASP A 94 17.80 0.94 -22.43
N GLY A 95 16.89 0.96 -23.41
CA GLY A 95 16.13 -0.20 -23.87
C GLY A 95 14.88 -0.53 -23.04
N ALA A 96 14.48 0.32 -22.10
CA ALA A 96 13.20 0.19 -21.42
C ALA A 96 12.04 0.81 -22.23
N THR A 97 10.83 0.34 -21.98
CA THR A 97 9.60 0.93 -22.53
C THR A 97 9.04 1.89 -21.50
N CYS A 98 8.69 3.11 -21.91
CA CYS A 98 8.11 4.11 -21.03
C CYS A 98 6.82 4.70 -21.60
N GLU A 99 5.89 5.00 -20.71
CA GLU A 99 4.68 5.76 -20.98
C GLU A 99 4.48 6.80 -19.88
N GLY A 100 3.86 7.93 -20.20
CA GLY A 100 3.62 8.97 -19.21
C GLY A 100 2.44 9.86 -19.55
N VAL A 101 2.17 10.77 -18.64
CA VAL A 101 1.12 11.79 -18.72
C VAL A 101 1.61 13.05 -18.00
N ASP A 102 1.34 14.21 -18.59
CA ASP A 102 1.61 15.49 -17.94
C ASP A 102 0.43 15.86 -17.04
N VAL A 103 0.74 16.22 -15.80
CA VAL A 103 -0.22 16.67 -14.79
C VAL A 103 0.16 18.02 -14.23
N GLU A 104 -0.83 18.76 -13.78
CA GLU A 104 -0.62 19.99 -13.02
C GLU A 104 -0.58 19.68 -11.52
N LEU A 105 0.42 20.23 -10.83
CA LEU A 105 0.63 20.03 -9.40
C LEU A 105 0.23 21.27 -8.59
N GLY A 106 -0.63 21.04 -7.60
CA GLY A 106 -0.93 21.97 -6.52
C GLY A 106 -1.51 23.32 -6.96
N THR A 107 -1.44 24.28 -6.05
CA THR A 107 -1.96 25.64 -6.27
C THR A 107 -1.17 26.41 -7.33
N ALA A 108 0.13 26.12 -7.46
CA ALA A 108 1.03 26.73 -8.44
C ALA A 108 0.79 26.22 -9.88
N ARG A 109 0.01 25.14 -10.06
CA ARG A 109 -0.20 24.45 -11.35
C ARG A 109 1.11 24.14 -12.07
N THR A 110 2.11 23.75 -11.29
CA THR A 110 3.42 23.38 -11.84
C THR A 110 3.23 22.13 -12.70
N ARG A 111 3.59 22.20 -13.98
CA ARG A 111 3.56 21.01 -14.83
C ARG A 111 4.61 20.02 -14.35
N ALA A 112 4.16 18.82 -14.00
CA ALA A 112 5.02 17.68 -13.74
C ALA A 112 4.57 16.52 -14.62
N THR A 113 5.53 15.77 -15.13
CA THR A 113 5.21 14.56 -15.86
C THR A 113 5.29 13.37 -14.93
N VAL A 114 4.23 12.57 -14.93
CA VAL A 114 4.21 11.25 -14.31
C VAL A 114 4.52 10.24 -15.40
N GLY A 115 5.45 9.33 -15.16
CA GLY A 115 5.70 8.25 -16.10
C GLY A 115 6.11 6.94 -15.46
N PHE A 116 5.94 5.90 -16.26
CA PHE A 116 6.04 4.51 -15.88
C PHE A 116 6.96 3.81 -16.88
N GLU A 117 8.01 3.20 -16.39
CA GLU A 117 9.02 2.54 -17.20
C GLU A 117 9.17 1.07 -16.82
N THR A 118 9.26 0.18 -17.81
CA THR A 118 9.43 -1.27 -17.60
C THR A 118 10.45 -1.91 -18.56
N GLY A 119 10.92 -3.10 -18.19
CA GLY A 119 11.76 -3.96 -19.04
C GLY A 119 13.23 -4.05 -18.66
N ARG A 120 13.79 -3.03 -17.97
CA ARG A 120 15.21 -3.04 -17.57
C ARG A 120 15.45 -3.59 -16.16
N VAL A 121 14.72 -3.07 -15.17
CA VAL A 121 14.94 -3.34 -13.75
C VAL A 121 14.06 -4.49 -13.29
N ALA A 122 14.57 -5.31 -12.37
CA ALA A 122 13.84 -6.42 -11.74
C ALA A 122 13.16 -7.39 -12.74
N ARG A 123 13.85 -7.74 -13.83
CA ARG A 123 13.34 -8.59 -14.93
C ARG A 123 12.85 -9.98 -14.53
N LEU A 124 13.30 -10.49 -13.38
CA LEU A 124 12.91 -11.79 -12.86
C LEU A 124 11.53 -11.77 -12.18
N ALA A 125 11.01 -10.58 -11.84
CA ALA A 125 9.67 -10.44 -11.29
C ALA A 125 8.59 -10.74 -12.34
N ASN A 126 7.39 -11.07 -11.86
CA ASN A 126 6.22 -11.23 -12.73
C ASN A 126 5.92 -9.92 -13.46
N GLY A 127 5.93 -8.79 -12.74
CA GLY A 127 5.92 -7.46 -13.33
C GLY A 127 6.76 -6.49 -12.49
N ALA A 128 7.43 -5.55 -13.16
CA ALA A 128 8.20 -4.50 -12.50
C ALA A 128 8.12 -3.20 -13.28
N VAL A 129 7.92 -2.10 -12.57
CA VAL A 129 7.80 -0.74 -13.12
C VAL A 129 8.59 0.23 -12.24
N VAL A 130 9.34 1.11 -12.87
CA VAL A 130 9.89 2.30 -12.22
C VAL A 130 8.94 3.45 -12.53
N ALA A 131 8.25 3.92 -11.50
CA ALA A 131 7.35 5.07 -11.60
C ALA A 131 8.10 6.33 -11.19
N SER A 132 7.89 7.42 -11.91
CA SER A 132 8.46 8.73 -11.59
C SER A 132 7.40 9.83 -11.69
N MET A 133 7.53 10.83 -10.84
CA MET A 133 6.72 12.05 -10.82
C MET A 133 7.66 13.19 -10.45
N GLY A 134 7.96 14.06 -11.42
CA GLY A 134 9.05 15.01 -11.28
C GLY A 134 10.38 14.29 -10.99
N ASP A 135 11.03 14.64 -9.88
CA ASP A 135 12.26 13.99 -9.39
C ASP A 135 12.02 12.88 -8.35
N THR A 136 10.76 12.63 -7.97
CA THR A 136 10.39 11.50 -7.11
C THR A 136 10.31 10.22 -7.94
N VAL A 137 11.01 9.17 -7.50
CA VAL A 137 11.13 7.88 -8.20
C VAL A 137 10.86 6.73 -7.25
N ALA A 138 9.97 5.81 -7.64
CA ALA A 138 9.65 4.60 -6.91
C ALA A 138 9.75 3.36 -7.81
N MET A 139 10.46 2.34 -7.37
CA MET A 139 10.50 1.03 -8.02
C MET A 139 9.40 0.15 -7.42
N CYS A 140 8.51 -0.35 -8.28
CA CYS A 140 7.41 -1.23 -7.91
C CYS A 140 7.61 -2.59 -8.59
N ALA A 141 7.57 -3.68 -7.83
CA ALA A 141 7.67 -5.04 -8.37
C ALA A 141 6.59 -5.93 -7.78
N ALA A 142 5.90 -6.67 -8.63
CA ALA A 142 4.90 -7.66 -8.26
C ALA A 142 5.41 -9.06 -8.59
N THR A 143 5.25 -9.98 -7.64
CA THR A 143 5.63 -11.39 -7.77
C THR A 143 4.51 -12.27 -7.24
N THR A 144 4.25 -13.39 -7.91
CA THR A 144 3.26 -14.38 -7.47
C THR A 144 3.84 -15.79 -7.52
N ALA A 145 3.40 -16.65 -6.60
CA ALA A 145 3.72 -18.06 -6.63
C ALA A 145 3.12 -18.73 -7.89
N ARG A 146 3.82 -19.74 -8.41
CA ARG A 146 3.33 -20.51 -9.57
C ARG A 146 2.13 -21.36 -9.22
N HIS A 147 2.14 -21.99 -8.06
CA HIS A 147 1.06 -22.85 -7.58
C HIS A 147 0.48 -22.25 -6.29
N PRO A 148 -0.84 -22.37 -6.07
CA PRO A 148 -1.44 -22.01 -4.79
C PRO A 148 -0.96 -22.98 -3.71
N ASP A 149 -0.86 -22.47 -2.48
CA ASP A 149 -0.63 -23.32 -1.31
C ASP A 149 -1.88 -24.18 -1.09
N PRO A 150 -1.77 -25.52 -1.03
CA PRO A 150 -2.92 -26.41 -0.80
C PRO A 150 -3.63 -26.13 0.53
N ASP A 151 -2.92 -25.63 1.54
CA ASP A 151 -3.47 -25.36 2.87
C ASP A 151 -4.05 -23.94 2.98
N ALA A 152 -3.81 -23.07 1.99
CA ALA A 152 -4.33 -21.72 2.00
C ALA A 152 -5.85 -21.69 1.77
N SER A 153 -6.56 -21.29 2.82
CA SER A 153 -8.00 -21.01 2.79
C SER A 153 -8.33 -19.57 2.35
N PHE A 154 -7.34 -18.67 2.34
CA PHE A 154 -7.49 -17.25 2.03
C PHE A 154 -6.47 -16.78 0.99
N PHE A 155 -6.67 -15.57 0.45
CA PHE A 155 -5.73 -14.95 -0.49
C PHE A 155 -4.55 -14.28 0.24
N PRO A 156 -3.31 -14.81 0.13
CA PRO A 156 -2.14 -14.25 0.80
C PRO A 156 -1.53 -13.15 -0.08
N LEU A 157 -2.01 -11.92 0.10
CA LEU A 157 -1.42 -10.71 -0.48
C LEU A 157 -0.60 -9.98 0.59
N SER A 158 0.68 -9.77 0.30
CA SER A 158 1.60 -9.00 1.12
C SER A 158 2.10 -7.78 0.35
N VAL A 159 1.99 -6.60 0.95
CA VAL A 159 2.51 -5.35 0.37
C VAL A 159 3.59 -4.78 1.29
N ASP A 160 4.79 -4.54 0.75
CA ASP A 160 5.89 -3.90 1.47
C ASP A 160 6.25 -2.60 0.75
N TYR A 161 6.09 -1.47 1.45
CA TYR A 161 6.45 -0.14 0.98
C TYR A 161 7.61 0.39 1.84
N ARG A 162 8.68 0.85 1.19
CA ARG A 162 9.92 1.29 1.86
C ARG A 162 10.42 2.63 1.36
N GLU A 163 10.65 3.54 2.28
CA GLU A 163 11.30 4.83 2.07
C GLU A 163 12.77 4.73 2.49
N ARG A 164 13.67 4.61 1.51
CA ARG A 164 15.11 4.56 1.79
C ARG A 164 15.62 5.94 2.21
N ALA A 165 16.51 5.99 3.21
CA ALA A 165 17.08 7.28 3.63
C ALA A 165 17.90 7.93 2.50
N SER A 166 18.50 7.09 1.62
CA SER A 166 19.19 7.53 0.40
C SER A 166 18.28 8.29 -0.56
N ALA A 167 16.96 8.02 -0.58
CA ALA A 167 16.02 8.74 -1.42
C ALA A 167 15.92 10.23 -1.07
N TYR A 168 16.20 10.56 0.19
CA TYR A 168 16.24 11.94 0.70
C TYR A 168 17.68 12.48 0.80
N GLY A 169 18.67 11.76 0.27
CA GLY A 169 20.09 12.13 0.36
C GLY A 169 20.65 12.09 1.79
N LYS A 170 20.04 11.31 2.69
CA LYS A 170 20.40 11.23 4.12
C LYS A 170 20.95 9.86 4.48
N ILE A 171 21.92 9.82 5.39
CA ILE A 171 22.39 8.58 6.01
C ILE A 171 21.48 8.28 7.21
N PRO A 172 20.99 7.03 7.40
CA PRO A 172 20.17 6.68 8.55
C PRO A 172 20.82 7.05 9.88
N ALA A 173 20.08 7.77 10.73
CA ALA A 173 20.55 8.20 12.05
C ALA A 173 20.68 7.05 13.08
N THR A 174 20.26 5.84 12.72
CA THR A 174 20.35 4.64 13.55
C THR A 174 21.80 4.29 13.89
N PHE A 175 22.01 3.60 15.01
CA PHE A 175 23.34 3.15 15.46
C PHE A 175 24.04 2.30 14.39
N THR A 176 23.30 1.42 13.71
CA THR A 176 23.80 0.54 12.65
C THR A 176 23.97 1.22 11.29
N ARG A 177 23.56 2.50 11.13
CA ARG A 177 23.53 3.23 9.86
C ARG A 177 22.76 2.51 8.74
N ARG A 178 21.74 1.74 9.12
CA ARG A 178 20.85 0.98 8.21
C ARG A 178 19.39 1.31 8.50
N GLU A 179 18.54 1.18 7.49
CA GLU A 179 17.10 1.22 7.71
C GLU A 179 16.68 0.06 8.61
N GLY A 180 15.80 0.35 9.57
CA GLY A 180 15.31 -0.61 10.55
C GLY A 180 13.97 -1.25 10.13
N PRO A 181 13.17 -1.72 11.10
CA PRO A 181 11.80 -2.14 10.82
C PRO A 181 10.97 -0.99 10.22
N PRO A 182 9.90 -1.30 9.47
CA PRO A 182 9.10 -0.27 8.81
C PRO A 182 8.50 0.70 9.84
N LYS A 183 8.54 1.98 9.52
CA LYS A 183 7.97 3.07 10.32
C LYS A 183 6.46 3.12 10.16
N ASP A 184 5.77 3.78 11.09
CA ASP A 184 4.31 3.94 11.04
C ASP A 184 3.83 4.54 9.70
N ARG A 185 4.53 5.56 9.18
CA ARG A 185 4.25 6.14 7.86
C ARG A 185 4.34 5.11 6.73
N GLU A 186 5.37 4.27 6.74
CA GLU A 186 5.53 3.22 5.73
C GLU A 186 4.42 2.17 5.85
N VAL A 187 4.06 1.78 7.08
CA VAL A 187 2.95 0.84 7.34
C VAL A 187 1.62 1.40 6.87
N LEU A 188 1.36 2.69 7.06
CA LEU A 188 0.14 3.34 6.56
C LEU A 188 0.10 3.34 5.03
N ALA A 189 1.22 3.66 4.36
CA ALA A 189 1.33 3.58 2.91
C ALA A 189 1.13 2.14 2.38
N MET A 190 1.69 1.12 3.07
CA MET A 190 1.44 -0.29 2.75
C MET A 190 -0.06 -0.61 2.77
N ARG A 191 -0.78 -0.13 3.79
CA ARG A 191 -2.24 -0.36 3.92
C ARG A 191 -3.04 0.36 2.84
N VAL A 192 -2.62 1.56 2.45
CA VAL A 192 -3.24 2.29 1.32
C VAL A 192 -3.12 1.47 0.04
N VAL A 193 -1.91 1.02 -0.30
CA VAL A 193 -1.66 0.21 -1.50
C VAL A 193 -2.43 -1.13 -1.43
N ASP A 194 -2.40 -1.84 -0.30
CA ASP A 194 -3.13 -3.11 -0.14
C ASP A 194 -4.65 -2.96 -0.34
N ARG A 195 -5.26 -1.92 0.26
CA ARG A 195 -6.70 -1.66 0.15
C ARG A 195 -7.14 -1.38 -1.28
N VAL A 196 -6.27 -0.78 -2.10
CA VAL A 196 -6.57 -0.47 -3.50
C VAL A 196 -6.44 -1.72 -4.38
N LEU A 197 -5.39 -2.52 -4.18
CA LEU A 197 -5.09 -3.64 -5.07
C LEU A 197 -5.93 -4.89 -4.76
N ARG A 198 -6.20 -5.17 -3.48
CA ARG A 198 -6.83 -6.41 -3.01
C ARG A 198 -8.21 -6.70 -3.63
N PRO A 199 -9.14 -5.73 -3.76
CA PRO A 199 -10.48 -6.00 -4.29
C PRO A 199 -10.51 -6.37 -5.79
N LEU A 200 -9.43 -6.06 -6.52
CA LEU A 200 -9.32 -6.28 -7.96
C LEU A 200 -8.72 -7.65 -8.32
N PHE A 201 -8.36 -8.47 -7.33
CA PHE A 201 -7.98 -9.86 -7.58
C PHE A 201 -9.22 -10.74 -7.76
N PRO A 202 -9.16 -11.74 -8.66
CA PRO A 202 -10.29 -12.63 -8.91
C PRO A 202 -10.64 -13.44 -7.66
N LYS A 203 -11.94 -13.70 -7.49
CA LYS A 203 -12.43 -14.48 -6.35
C LYS A 203 -11.86 -15.90 -6.37
N GLY A 204 -11.34 -16.35 -5.23
CA GLY A 204 -10.73 -17.68 -5.11
C GLY A 204 -9.27 -17.74 -5.54
N PHE A 205 -8.65 -16.62 -5.92
CA PHE A 205 -7.21 -16.56 -6.15
C PHE A 205 -6.44 -16.79 -4.85
N LYS A 206 -5.65 -17.86 -4.81
CA LYS A 206 -4.93 -18.34 -3.61
C LYS A 206 -3.42 -18.32 -3.75
N ASN A 207 -2.91 -17.88 -4.89
CA ASN A 207 -1.48 -17.82 -5.12
C ASN A 207 -0.89 -16.69 -4.26
N GLU A 208 0.10 -17.03 -3.44
CA GLU A 208 0.83 -16.05 -2.64
C GLU A 208 1.39 -14.96 -3.55
N THR A 209 1.02 -13.71 -3.27
CA THR A 209 1.37 -12.57 -4.09
C THR A 209 2.02 -11.51 -3.21
N SER A 210 3.21 -11.06 -3.62
CA SER A 210 3.96 -10.01 -2.95
C SER A 210 4.13 -8.83 -3.89
N VAL A 211 3.79 -7.64 -3.40
CA VAL A 211 4.01 -6.36 -4.07
C VAL A 211 5.00 -5.56 -3.24
N GLN A 212 6.15 -5.23 -3.83
CA GLN A 212 7.20 -4.44 -3.20
C GLN A 212 7.29 -3.08 -3.87
N VAL A 213 7.27 -2.03 -3.06
CA VAL A 213 7.47 -0.65 -3.51
C VAL A 213 8.62 -0.04 -2.73
N VAL A 214 9.64 0.44 -3.44
CA VAL A 214 10.81 1.08 -2.84
C VAL A 214 10.98 2.46 -3.43
N VAL A 215 10.88 3.49 -2.60
CA VAL A 215 11.18 4.87 -2.99
C VAL A 215 12.69 5.02 -3.10
N LEU A 216 13.15 5.37 -4.31
CA LEU A 216 14.56 5.50 -4.66
C LEU A 216 15.05 6.94 -4.60
N ALA A 217 14.18 7.89 -4.95
CA ALA A 217 14.44 9.33 -4.89
C ALA A 217 13.14 10.06 -4.50
N SER A 218 13.26 11.16 -3.77
CA SER A 218 12.15 12.04 -3.45
C SER A 218 12.55 13.50 -3.59
N ASP A 219 11.70 14.28 -4.24
CA ASP A 219 11.82 15.73 -4.37
C ASP A 219 11.32 16.50 -3.13
N GLN A 220 10.75 15.79 -2.14
CA GLN A 220 10.12 16.35 -0.93
C GLN A 220 8.99 17.35 -1.21
N SER A 221 8.49 17.40 -2.43
CA SER A 221 7.39 18.30 -2.80
C SER A 221 6.03 17.61 -2.62
N GLN A 222 5.99 16.30 -2.84
CA GLN A 222 4.78 15.50 -2.83
C GLN A 222 4.96 14.18 -2.08
N ASP A 223 3.84 13.69 -1.56
CA ASP A 223 3.78 12.40 -0.90
C ASP A 223 3.96 11.23 -1.91
N PRO A 224 5.04 10.44 -1.80
CA PRO A 224 5.30 9.31 -2.69
C PRO A 224 4.25 8.20 -2.64
N THR A 225 3.33 8.21 -1.66
CA THR A 225 2.28 7.20 -1.52
C THR A 225 1.36 7.13 -2.76
N VAL A 226 1.04 8.27 -3.39
CA VAL A 226 0.21 8.30 -4.61
C VAL A 226 0.93 7.63 -5.77
N LEU A 227 2.22 7.95 -5.94
CA LEU A 227 3.08 7.33 -6.94
C LEU A 227 3.24 5.83 -6.71
N ALA A 228 3.33 5.41 -5.44
CA ALA A 228 3.41 4.01 -5.05
C ALA A 228 2.17 3.21 -5.47
N VAL A 229 0.97 3.75 -5.29
CA VAL A 229 -0.27 3.10 -5.73
C VAL A 229 -0.31 2.97 -7.26
N ASN A 230 -0.04 4.07 -7.97
CA ASN A 230 -0.05 4.09 -9.43
C ASN A 230 1.04 3.17 -10.02
N GLY A 231 2.24 3.17 -9.44
CA GLY A 231 3.34 2.30 -9.85
C GLY A 231 3.10 0.83 -9.56
N ALA A 232 2.49 0.50 -8.41
CA ALA A 232 2.12 -0.88 -8.08
C ALA A 232 1.00 -1.41 -9.00
N SER A 233 0.02 -0.56 -9.32
CA SER A 233 -1.02 -0.85 -10.32
C SER A 233 -0.39 -1.11 -11.70
N ALA A 234 0.52 -0.25 -12.15
CA ALA A 234 1.23 -0.44 -13.41
C ALA A 234 2.05 -1.75 -13.44
N ALA A 235 2.72 -2.09 -12.34
CA ALA A 235 3.50 -3.33 -12.22
C ALA A 235 2.61 -4.58 -12.32
N LEU A 236 1.43 -4.58 -11.69
CA LEU A 236 0.44 -5.65 -11.82
C LEU A 236 -0.16 -5.70 -13.23
N ALA A 237 -0.43 -4.54 -13.85
CA ALA A 237 -0.94 -4.46 -15.22
C ALA A 237 0.02 -5.08 -16.23
N VAL A 238 1.32 -4.83 -16.12
CA VAL A 238 2.36 -5.41 -17.00
C VAL A 238 2.66 -6.89 -16.69
N SER A 239 2.35 -7.35 -15.47
CA SER A 239 2.61 -8.74 -15.05
C SER A 239 1.72 -9.76 -15.76
N ASP A 240 2.07 -11.05 -15.61
CA ASP A 240 1.24 -12.20 -16.01
C ASP A 240 0.16 -12.56 -14.96
N ILE A 241 0.05 -11.80 -13.86
CA ILE A 241 -0.88 -12.08 -12.75
C ILE A 241 -2.31 -11.69 -13.16
N PRO A 242 -3.31 -12.57 -12.96
CA PRO A 242 -4.71 -12.27 -13.24
C PRO A 242 -5.23 -11.21 -12.25
N TRP A 243 -5.60 -10.03 -12.78
CA TRP A 243 -5.97 -8.86 -11.99
C TRP A 243 -6.83 -7.89 -12.82
N ASP A 244 -7.95 -7.44 -12.26
CA ASP A 244 -8.99 -6.63 -12.95
C ASP A 244 -8.72 -5.10 -12.88
N GLY A 245 -7.44 -4.71 -12.91
CA GLY A 245 -7.04 -3.30 -12.97
C GLY A 245 -7.00 -2.71 -14.39
N PRO A 246 -6.38 -1.54 -14.62
CA PRO A 246 -5.56 -0.77 -13.67
C PRO A 246 -6.38 0.08 -12.70
N ALA A 247 -5.76 0.47 -11.58
CA ALA A 247 -6.27 1.47 -10.68
C ALA A 247 -5.42 2.76 -10.78
N GLY A 248 -6.09 3.89 -10.64
CA GLY A 248 -5.47 5.20 -10.52
C GLY A 248 -5.65 5.74 -9.10
N ALA A 249 -4.69 6.53 -8.65
CA ALA A 249 -4.73 7.25 -7.40
C ALA A 249 -4.35 8.72 -7.62
N ALA A 250 -5.02 9.59 -6.88
CA ALA A 250 -4.77 11.02 -6.86
C ALA A 250 -4.96 11.54 -5.43
N ARG A 251 -4.30 12.66 -5.12
CA ARG A 251 -4.53 13.40 -3.89
C ARG A 251 -5.21 14.72 -4.23
N VAL A 252 -6.14 15.13 -3.39
CA VAL A 252 -6.87 16.38 -3.53
C VAL A 252 -6.92 17.06 -2.16
N ALA A 253 -6.81 18.38 -2.13
CA ALA A 253 -7.00 19.16 -0.92
C ALA A 253 -8.07 20.23 -1.14
N VAL A 254 -8.65 20.73 -0.05
CA VAL A 254 -9.59 21.85 -0.05
C VAL A 254 -9.00 22.95 0.80
N ASP A 255 -8.79 24.11 0.19
CA ASP A 255 -8.20 25.27 0.86
C ASP A 255 -9.18 25.95 1.83
N ASP A 256 -8.74 27.06 2.45
CA ASP A 256 -9.58 27.82 3.39
C ASP A 256 -10.79 28.50 2.73
N ALA A 257 -10.71 28.77 1.41
CA ALA A 257 -11.79 29.38 0.64
C ALA A 257 -12.81 28.34 0.12
N GLY A 258 -12.56 27.04 0.34
CA GLY A 258 -13.40 25.96 -0.16
C GLY A 258 -13.07 25.54 -1.60
N VAL A 259 -11.93 25.96 -2.14
CA VAL A 259 -11.49 25.62 -3.50
C VAL A 259 -10.75 24.28 -3.48
N VAL A 260 -11.11 23.43 -4.43
CA VAL A 260 -10.51 22.11 -4.62
C VAL A 260 -9.18 22.24 -5.37
N VAL A 261 -8.11 21.70 -4.79
CA VAL A 261 -6.75 21.66 -5.33
C VAL A 261 -6.37 20.22 -5.64
N VAL A 262 -6.10 19.92 -6.91
CA VAL A 262 -5.69 18.58 -7.37
C VAL A 262 -4.17 18.43 -7.28
N ASN A 263 -3.72 17.23 -6.90
CA ASN A 263 -2.31 16.88 -6.68
C ASN A 263 -1.55 17.93 -5.84
N PRO A 264 -2.05 18.28 -4.64
CA PRO A 264 -1.44 19.28 -3.76
C PRO A 264 -0.02 18.89 -3.37
N SER A 265 0.85 19.89 -3.21
CA SER A 265 2.12 19.71 -2.51
C SER A 265 1.90 19.41 -1.03
N ASP A 266 2.93 18.93 -0.32
CA ASP A 266 2.84 18.74 1.13
C ASP A 266 2.59 20.07 1.85
N ALA A 267 3.15 21.19 1.36
CA ALA A 267 2.87 22.53 1.87
C ALA A 267 1.41 22.97 1.62
N ASP A 268 0.85 22.67 0.45
CA ASP A 268 -0.57 22.92 0.17
C ASP A 268 -1.47 22.10 1.12
N CYS A 269 -1.11 20.84 1.38
CA CYS A 269 -1.83 19.97 2.31
C CYS A 269 -1.85 20.55 3.74
N GLU A 270 -0.71 21.05 4.23
CA GLU A 270 -0.59 21.68 5.55
C GLU A 270 -1.42 22.96 5.67
N ALA A 271 -1.50 23.75 4.59
CA ALA A 271 -2.30 24.97 4.55
C ALA A 271 -3.81 24.71 4.37
N SER A 272 -4.19 23.53 3.88
CA SER A 272 -5.57 23.18 3.54
C SER A 272 -6.43 22.87 4.77
N ARG A 273 -7.76 22.88 4.59
CA ARG A 273 -8.73 22.47 5.62
C ARG A 273 -8.97 20.96 5.62
N PHE A 274 -8.92 20.37 4.43
CA PHE A 274 -9.27 18.98 4.20
C PHE A 274 -8.34 18.40 3.13
N VAL A 275 -7.87 17.18 3.36
CA VAL A 275 -7.03 16.44 2.41
C VAL A 275 -7.65 15.07 2.19
N LEU A 276 -7.70 14.68 0.93
CA LEU A 276 -8.31 13.46 0.43
C LEU A 276 -7.30 12.71 -0.43
N THR A 277 -7.01 11.46 -0.06
CA THR A 277 -6.32 10.51 -0.94
C THR A 277 -7.36 9.56 -1.49
N TYR A 278 -7.46 9.54 -2.81
CA TYR A 278 -8.48 8.78 -3.53
C TYR A 278 -7.81 7.75 -4.43
N ALA A 279 -8.42 6.57 -4.53
CA ALA A 279 -8.06 5.58 -5.53
C ALA A 279 -9.29 4.88 -6.10
N GLY A 280 -9.26 4.65 -7.41
CA GLY A 280 -10.37 4.08 -8.15
C GLY A 280 -9.92 3.43 -9.46
N THR A 281 -10.83 2.63 -10.03
CA THR A 281 -10.74 2.17 -11.42
C THR A 281 -11.33 3.24 -12.35
N GLN A 282 -11.39 2.96 -13.65
CA GLN A 282 -12.04 3.83 -14.63
C GLN A 282 -13.49 4.19 -14.25
N THR A 283 -14.21 3.32 -13.55
CA THR A 283 -15.65 3.48 -13.31
C THR A 283 -16.06 3.42 -11.85
N LYS A 284 -15.25 2.81 -10.98
CA LYS A 284 -15.61 2.55 -9.59
C LYS A 284 -14.56 3.09 -8.63
N THR A 285 -15.03 3.74 -7.58
CA THR A 285 -14.24 4.06 -6.39
C THR A 285 -13.84 2.79 -5.65
N LEU A 286 -12.58 2.71 -5.22
CA LEU A 286 -12.07 1.58 -4.43
C LEU A 286 -11.76 2.02 -2.99
N MET A 287 -11.01 3.11 -2.85
CA MET A 287 -10.49 3.53 -1.56
C MET A 287 -10.53 5.05 -1.43
N ILE A 288 -10.96 5.49 -0.25
CA ILE A 288 -10.96 6.89 0.17
C ILE A 288 -10.28 6.95 1.54
N GLU A 289 -9.33 7.86 1.68
CA GLU A 289 -8.72 8.24 2.94
C GLU A 289 -8.74 9.75 3.07
N ALA A 290 -9.39 10.25 4.12
CA ALA A 290 -9.68 11.65 4.30
C ALA A 290 -9.20 12.13 5.67
N VAL A 291 -8.62 13.32 5.71
CA VAL A 291 -8.12 13.95 6.93
C VAL A 291 -8.62 15.39 6.96
N ALA A 292 -9.29 15.75 8.06
CA ALA A 292 -9.56 17.14 8.38
C ALA A 292 -8.30 17.74 9.03
N MET A 293 -7.66 18.65 8.32
CA MET A 293 -6.42 19.31 8.76
C MET A 293 -6.70 20.45 9.75
N LYS A 294 -7.88 21.07 9.65
CA LYS A 294 -8.31 22.19 10.50
C LYS A 294 -9.65 21.89 11.19
N PRO A 295 -9.89 22.46 12.39
CA PRO A 295 -11.18 22.35 13.06
C PRO A 295 -12.30 23.03 12.27
N GLY A 296 -13.51 22.50 12.41
CA GLY A 296 -14.71 22.99 11.71
C GLY A 296 -15.05 22.25 10.41
N GLY A 297 -14.21 21.31 9.96
CA GLY A 297 -14.51 20.46 8.80
C GLY A 297 -14.70 21.24 7.50
N VAL A 298 -15.35 20.58 6.54
CA VAL A 298 -15.78 21.12 5.23
C VAL A 298 -17.21 20.64 4.95
N PRO A 299 -18.05 21.45 4.26
CA PRO A 299 -19.40 21.04 3.87
C PRO A 299 -19.40 19.78 3.02
N GLU A 300 -20.44 18.96 3.15
CA GLU A 300 -20.59 17.70 2.39
C GLU A 300 -20.58 17.94 0.88
N GLU A 301 -21.15 19.06 0.42
CA GLU A 301 -21.15 19.46 -0.99
C GLU A 301 -19.73 19.68 -1.53
N THR A 302 -18.86 20.31 -0.73
CA THR A 302 -17.45 20.51 -1.09
C THR A 302 -16.68 19.18 -1.10
N VAL A 303 -17.02 18.26 -0.18
CA VAL A 303 -16.42 16.91 -0.16
C VAL A 303 -16.85 16.12 -1.41
N ALA A 304 -18.12 16.23 -1.84
CA ALA A 304 -18.60 15.60 -3.06
C ALA A 304 -17.86 16.15 -4.30
N ALA A 305 -17.71 17.47 -4.41
CA ALA A 305 -16.94 18.10 -5.49
C ALA A 305 -15.45 17.66 -5.47
N ALA A 306 -14.84 17.53 -4.28
CA ALA A 306 -13.48 17.03 -4.14
C ALA A 306 -13.34 15.56 -4.57
N LEU A 307 -14.34 14.71 -4.30
CA LEU A 307 -14.37 13.31 -4.73
C LEU A 307 -14.49 13.18 -6.25
N GLU A 308 -15.31 14.01 -6.89
CA GLU A 308 -15.46 14.05 -8.35
C GLU A 308 -14.14 14.47 -9.02
N ALA A 309 -13.54 15.56 -8.55
CA ALA A 309 -12.23 16.01 -9.03
C ALA A 309 -11.14 14.94 -8.83
N ALA A 310 -11.17 14.24 -7.70
CA ALA A 310 -10.23 13.16 -7.42
C ALA A 310 -10.41 11.94 -8.34
N HIS A 311 -11.66 11.61 -8.70
CA HIS A 311 -11.95 10.51 -9.63
C HIS A 311 -11.42 10.81 -11.03
N GLU A 312 -11.63 12.03 -11.52
CA GLU A 312 -11.12 12.45 -12.84
C GLU A 312 -9.58 12.47 -12.86
N ALA A 313 -8.93 13.02 -11.83
CA ALA A 313 -7.47 12.98 -11.72
C ALA A 313 -6.92 11.55 -11.63
N ALA A 314 -7.63 10.65 -10.93
CA ALA A 314 -7.24 9.25 -10.89
C ALA A 314 -7.40 8.55 -12.25
N ARG A 315 -8.43 8.89 -13.04
CA ARG A 315 -8.62 8.36 -14.40
C ARG A 315 -7.47 8.73 -15.33
N GLU A 316 -6.97 9.96 -15.25
CA GLU A 316 -5.80 10.40 -16.03
C GLU A 316 -4.56 9.52 -15.77
N MET A 317 -4.42 8.99 -14.56
CA MET A 317 -3.32 8.08 -14.21
C MET A 317 -3.49 6.67 -14.78
N ILE A 318 -4.68 6.24 -15.17
CA ILE A 318 -4.96 4.86 -15.64
C ILE A 318 -4.49 4.68 -17.09
N ASP A 319 -4.70 5.69 -17.94
CA ASP A 319 -4.39 5.64 -19.36
C ASP A 319 -2.92 5.30 -19.68
N PRO A 320 -1.90 5.96 -19.10
CA PRO A 320 -0.50 5.60 -19.35
C PRO A 320 -0.17 4.17 -18.88
N GLN A 321 -0.80 3.69 -17.81
CA GLN A 321 -0.60 2.31 -17.33
C GLN A 321 -1.16 1.29 -18.33
N ARG A 322 -2.32 1.58 -18.92
CA ARG A 322 -2.95 0.75 -19.95
C ARG A 322 -2.08 0.68 -21.20
N ARG A 323 -1.62 1.83 -21.70
CA ARG A 323 -0.72 1.89 -22.87
C ARG A 323 0.60 1.16 -22.62
N LEU A 324 1.13 1.22 -21.39
CA LEU A 324 2.33 0.48 -21.02
C LEU A 324 2.10 -1.03 -21.04
N ALA A 325 0.97 -1.49 -20.50
CA ALA A 325 0.58 -2.90 -20.52
C ALA A 325 0.33 -3.42 -21.94
N GLU A 326 -0.23 -2.60 -22.84
CA GLU A 326 -0.40 -2.96 -24.25
C GLU A 326 0.94 -3.14 -24.98
N LYS A 327 1.95 -2.31 -24.67
CA LYS A 327 3.27 -2.36 -25.31
C LYS A 327 4.21 -3.42 -24.75
N ALA A 328 4.19 -3.62 -23.43
CA ALA A 328 5.20 -4.41 -22.72
C ALA A 328 4.61 -5.44 -21.74
N GLY A 329 3.28 -5.58 -21.69
CA GLY A 329 2.59 -6.52 -20.80
C GLY A 329 2.79 -7.98 -21.19
N LYS A 330 2.87 -8.84 -20.17
CA LYS A 330 2.89 -10.30 -20.35
C LYS A 330 1.45 -10.83 -20.50
N PRO A 331 1.24 -11.94 -21.22
CA PRO A 331 -0.07 -12.58 -21.27
C PRO A 331 -0.51 -13.00 -19.86
N LYS A 332 -1.77 -12.73 -19.51
CA LYS A 332 -2.34 -13.06 -18.21
C LYS A 332 -2.50 -14.58 -18.07
N ARG A 333 -2.17 -15.10 -16.89
CA ARG A 333 -2.42 -16.49 -16.51
C ARG A 333 -3.89 -16.68 -16.15
N ASP A 334 -4.36 -17.92 -16.24
CA ASP A 334 -5.70 -18.26 -15.80
C ASP A 334 -5.86 -18.08 -14.28
N ALA A 335 -6.99 -17.47 -13.90
CA ALA A 335 -7.27 -17.05 -12.52
C ALA A 335 -7.60 -18.19 -11.56
N CYS A 336 -8.05 -19.33 -12.06
CA CYS A 336 -8.53 -20.45 -11.25
C CYS A 336 -8.34 -21.77 -12.01
N ASP A 337 -8.09 -22.86 -11.27
CA ASP A 337 -8.10 -24.20 -11.82
C ASP A 337 -9.55 -24.66 -12.00
N GLU A 338 -10.03 -24.76 -13.25
CA GLU A 338 -11.44 -25.04 -13.60
C GLU A 338 -12.02 -26.27 -12.87
N ARG A 339 -11.16 -27.26 -12.58
CA ARG A 339 -11.53 -28.46 -11.83
C ARG A 339 -11.99 -28.13 -10.40
N GLN A 340 -11.33 -27.20 -9.72
CA GLN A 340 -11.72 -26.78 -8.37
C GLN A 340 -13.05 -26.01 -8.38
N ALA A 341 -13.31 -25.21 -9.42
CA ALA A 341 -14.54 -24.45 -9.55
C ALA A 341 -15.77 -25.37 -9.71
N THR A 342 -15.64 -26.44 -10.50
CA THR A 342 -16.75 -27.36 -10.82
C THR A 342 -17.14 -28.23 -9.62
N THR A 343 -16.16 -28.82 -8.92
CA THR A 343 -16.40 -29.60 -7.70
C THR A 343 -17.00 -28.73 -6.59
N ALA A 344 -16.55 -27.48 -6.46
CA ALA A 344 -17.08 -26.55 -5.48
C ALA A 344 -18.55 -26.15 -5.74
N ALA A 345 -19.01 -26.13 -7.00
CA ALA A 345 -20.38 -25.78 -7.33
C ALA A 345 -21.38 -26.87 -6.90
N ALA A 346 -21.10 -28.13 -7.24
CA ALA A 346 -21.99 -29.25 -6.87
C ALA A 346 -22.16 -29.40 -5.34
N VAL A 347 -21.05 -29.27 -4.60
CA VAL A 347 -21.09 -29.30 -3.13
C VAL A 347 -21.86 -28.10 -2.57
N ARG A 348 -21.65 -26.89 -3.14
CA ARG A 348 -22.38 -25.69 -2.72
C ARG A 348 -23.89 -25.85 -2.90
N ASP A 349 -24.32 -26.40 -4.04
CA ASP A 349 -25.74 -26.56 -4.33
C ASP A 349 -26.39 -27.59 -3.39
N ALA A 350 -25.71 -28.69 -3.09
CA ALA A 350 -26.16 -29.66 -2.09
C ALA A 350 -26.29 -29.02 -0.69
N VAL A 351 -25.25 -28.29 -0.24
CA VAL A 351 -25.27 -27.57 1.04
C VAL A 351 -26.43 -26.57 1.08
N LEU A 352 -26.68 -25.84 -0.01
CA LEU A 352 -27.77 -24.86 -0.07
C LEU A 352 -29.13 -25.51 0.10
N VAL A 353 -29.39 -26.67 -0.50
CA VAL A 353 -30.67 -27.39 -0.34
C VAL A 353 -30.90 -27.81 1.12
N MET A 354 -29.87 -28.31 1.80
CA MET A 354 -30.00 -28.76 3.20
C MET A 354 -30.06 -27.61 4.21
N ALA A 355 -29.27 -26.56 3.99
CA ALA A 355 -29.06 -25.52 5.00
C ALA A 355 -30.02 -24.34 4.88
N ARG A 356 -30.60 -24.06 3.70
CA ARG A 356 -31.34 -22.81 3.44
C ARG A 356 -32.51 -22.59 4.38
N ASP A 357 -33.46 -23.53 4.45
CA ASP A 357 -34.67 -23.36 5.27
C ASP A 357 -34.33 -23.29 6.77
N ARG A 358 -33.31 -24.05 7.19
CA ARG A 358 -32.80 -24.04 8.57
C ARG A 358 -32.12 -22.71 8.91
N LEU A 359 -31.41 -22.11 7.95
CA LEU A 359 -30.78 -20.80 8.09
C LEU A 359 -31.83 -19.69 8.17
N ASP A 360 -32.85 -19.74 7.30
CA ASP A 360 -33.95 -18.78 7.29
C ASP A 360 -34.74 -18.84 8.61
N ALA A 361 -35.00 -20.03 9.15
CA ALA A 361 -35.61 -20.20 10.47
C ALA A 361 -34.75 -19.58 11.60
N LEU A 362 -33.43 -19.81 11.59
CA LEU A 362 -32.51 -19.26 12.59
C LEU A 362 -32.48 -17.72 12.57
N TYR A 363 -32.52 -17.11 11.38
CA TYR A 363 -32.60 -15.65 11.27
C TYR A 363 -33.98 -15.09 11.65
N ALA A 364 -35.06 -15.85 11.44
CA ALA A 364 -36.42 -15.48 11.86
C ALA A 364 -36.61 -15.50 13.39
N GLU A 365 -35.79 -16.25 14.14
CA GLU A 365 -35.82 -16.25 15.61
C GLU A 365 -35.31 -14.96 16.27
N GLU A 366 -34.85 -13.96 15.48
CA GLU A 366 -34.43 -12.62 15.94
C GLU A 366 -33.48 -12.62 17.15
N ILE A 367 -32.55 -13.58 17.20
CA ILE A 367 -31.60 -13.70 18.31
C ILE A 367 -30.71 -12.45 18.36
N GLN A 368 -30.95 -11.61 19.37
CA GLN A 368 -30.26 -10.33 19.56
C GLN A 368 -28.79 -10.50 19.92
N SER A 369 -28.44 -11.57 20.65
CA SER A 369 -27.05 -11.78 21.09
C SER A 369 -26.18 -12.40 19.99
N LYS A 370 -25.03 -11.76 19.70
CA LYS A 370 -24.01 -12.28 18.77
C LYS A 370 -23.51 -13.68 19.19
N SER A 371 -23.32 -13.89 20.49
CA SER A 371 -22.85 -15.17 21.05
C SER A 371 -23.88 -16.29 20.87
N GLY A 372 -25.17 -16.02 21.17
CA GLY A 372 -26.24 -17.00 20.98
C GLY A 372 -26.42 -17.40 19.52
N ARG A 373 -26.39 -16.41 18.61
CA ARG A 373 -26.46 -16.65 17.16
C ARG A 373 -25.25 -17.44 16.65
N GLY A 374 -24.05 -17.12 17.16
CA GLY A 374 -22.82 -17.82 16.80
C GLY A 374 -22.83 -19.30 17.18
N LYS A 375 -23.37 -19.64 18.36
CA LYS A 375 -23.52 -21.04 18.81
C LYS A 375 -24.47 -21.83 17.93
N LYS A 376 -25.69 -21.32 17.70
CA LYS A 376 -26.66 -21.98 16.82
C LYS A 376 -26.15 -22.12 15.38
N MET A 377 -25.40 -21.13 14.90
CA MET A 377 -24.77 -21.20 13.58
C MET A 377 -23.67 -22.27 13.51
N ALA A 378 -22.91 -22.47 14.58
CA ALA A 378 -21.94 -23.55 14.68
C ALA A 378 -22.64 -24.93 14.72
N GLU A 379 -23.66 -25.07 15.57
CA GLU A 379 -24.48 -26.29 15.66
C GLU A 379 -25.11 -26.66 14.30
N LEU A 380 -25.64 -25.67 13.56
CA LEU A 380 -26.19 -25.89 12.23
C LEU A 380 -25.12 -26.31 11.22
N LYS A 381 -23.93 -25.70 11.26
CA LYS A 381 -22.80 -26.08 10.39
C LYS A 381 -22.35 -27.50 10.65
N ASP A 382 -22.22 -27.89 11.92
CA ASP A 382 -21.81 -29.23 12.32
C ASP A 382 -22.85 -30.27 11.88
N ALA A 383 -24.14 -30.00 12.09
CA ALA A 383 -25.23 -30.87 11.63
C ALA A 383 -25.26 -31.06 10.11
N VAL A 384 -25.12 -29.98 9.33
CA VAL A 384 -25.08 -30.06 7.85
C VAL A 384 -23.82 -30.80 7.37
N PHE A 385 -22.68 -30.61 8.07
CA PHE A 385 -21.45 -31.32 7.74
C PHE A 385 -21.58 -32.82 7.99
N GLU A 386 -22.18 -33.24 9.10
CA GLU A 386 -22.44 -34.65 9.40
C GLU A 386 -23.41 -35.29 8.38
N GLU A 387 -24.48 -34.58 8.00
CA GLU A 387 -25.43 -35.03 6.96
C GLU A 387 -24.75 -35.23 5.59
N LEU A 388 -23.91 -34.27 5.16
CA LEU A 388 -23.12 -34.38 3.93
C LEU A 388 -22.08 -35.51 3.96
N ALA A 389 -21.42 -35.71 5.11
CA ALA A 389 -20.47 -36.80 5.30
C ALA A 389 -21.17 -38.16 5.20
N ALA A 390 -22.39 -38.28 5.73
CA ALA A 390 -23.21 -39.47 5.60
C ALA A 390 -23.60 -39.75 4.14
N GLU A 391 -24.10 -38.76 3.39
CA GLU A 391 -24.50 -38.92 1.98
C GLU A 391 -23.32 -39.27 1.04
N SER A 392 -22.14 -38.70 1.29
CA SER A 392 -20.93 -38.99 0.50
C SER A 392 -20.34 -40.38 0.77
N SER A 393 -20.48 -40.91 2.00
CA SER A 393 -20.11 -42.29 2.33
C SER A 393 -21.01 -43.33 1.64
N VAL A 394 -22.29 -43.00 1.43
CA VAL A 394 -23.25 -43.87 0.72
C VAL A 394 -23.01 -43.87 -0.79
N THR A 395 -22.57 -42.74 -1.36
CA THR A 395 -22.31 -42.60 -2.81
C THR A 395 -20.97 -43.21 -3.26
N SER A 396 -19.97 -43.22 -2.38
CA SER A 396 -18.70 -43.94 -2.62
C SER A 396 -18.84 -45.46 -2.47
N ALA A 397 -19.74 -45.93 -1.60
CA ALA A 397 -20.08 -47.35 -1.47
C ALA A 397 -20.88 -47.90 -2.67
N SER A 398 -21.72 -47.09 -3.32
CA SER A 398 -22.53 -47.52 -4.47
C SER A 398 -21.80 -47.45 -5.83
N SER A 399 -20.82 -46.57 -5.96
CA SER A 399 -19.95 -46.47 -7.16
C SER A 399 -18.87 -47.56 -7.21
N SER A 400 -18.42 -48.06 -6.05
CA SER A 400 -17.52 -49.22 -5.96
C SER A 400 -18.24 -50.56 -6.17
N SER A 401 -19.55 -50.65 -5.86
CA SER A 401 -20.35 -51.85 -6.12
C SER A 401 -20.87 -51.98 -7.55
N SER A 402 -20.78 -50.93 -8.37
CA SER A 402 -21.22 -50.91 -9.77
C SER A 402 -20.06 -51.08 -10.78
N SER A 403 -18.83 -51.18 -10.28
CA SER A 403 -17.61 -51.43 -11.07
C SER A 403 -16.96 -52.79 -10.76
N SER A 404 -17.73 -53.71 -10.17
CA SER A 404 -17.34 -55.12 -9.93
C SER A 404 -18.08 -56.08 -10.86
#